data_AF-A0A7C7N3R8-F1
#
_entry.id   AF-A0A7C7N3R8-F1
#
_cell.length_a   1.000
_cell.length_b   1.000
_cell.length_c   1.000
_cell.angle_alpha   90.00
_cell.angle_beta   90.00
_cell.angle_gamma   90.00
#
_symmetry.space_group_name_H-M   'P 1'
#
loop_
_entity.id
_entity.type
_entity.pdbx_description
1 polymer ?
#
loop_
_entity_poly.entity_id
_entity_poly.type
_entity_poly.pdbx_seq_one_letter_code
_entity_poly.pdbx_strand_id
1 'polypeptide(L)'
;MKDIRFRIPLFFLFLALILASCEPPEDDVELDESTSTVFEEPFFPGFFRVNGEDITTTEVTATNYTIVDQVPSSSLPDDDLFSFSIAVAIPTDSDVQIEPELSNVSFTREDGIIVPPFFEGLNVRENDVIDGVNYVLYDFNFTYPENAEGVIASTIKEFKVIVVTNYFDNSGNLLEDIIFNYTLNVTDN
;
A
#
# COMPACT_ATOMS: atom_id res chain seq x y z
N MET A 1 84.33 2.67 -31.35
CA MET A 1 83.23 3.53 -30.84
C MET A 1 81.95 2.73 -31.02
N LYS A 2 81.61 1.89 -30.03
CA LYS A 2 80.58 2.06 -28.98
C LYS A 2 79.14 1.99 -29.50
N ASP A 3 78.58 0.80 -29.32
CA ASP A 3 77.17 0.41 -29.45
C ASP A 3 76.22 1.36 -28.73
N ILE A 4 75.22 1.87 -29.45
CA ILE A 4 74.05 2.52 -28.85
C ILE A 4 72.92 1.50 -28.85
N ARG A 5 72.63 1.09 -27.61
CA ARG A 5 71.76 0.01 -27.20
C ARG A 5 70.30 0.38 -27.47
N PHE A 6 69.54 -0.60 -27.97
CA PHE A 6 68.10 -0.72 -27.85
C PHE A 6 67.61 -0.35 -26.44
N ARG A 7 67.01 0.83 -26.29
CA ARG A 7 66.24 1.24 -25.10
C ARG A 7 65.14 2.20 -25.52
N ILE A 8 64.09 1.66 -26.12
CA ILE A 8 62.77 2.31 -26.28
C ILE A 8 61.75 1.31 -25.70
N PRO A 9 60.81 1.78 -24.87
CA PRO A 9 60.72 1.31 -23.50
C PRO A 9 59.71 0.18 -23.32
N LEU A 10 60.06 -0.75 -22.43
CA LEU A 10 59.22 -1.77 -21.79
C LEU A 10 57.94 -1.21 -21.13
N PHE A 11 57.77 0.12 -21.11
CA PHE A 11 56.65 0.84 -20.51
C PHE A 11 55.36 0.70 -21.32
N PHE A 12 55.44 0.59 -22.66
CA PHE A 12 54.25 0.38 -23.50
C PHE A 12 53.68 -1.04 -23.42
N LEU A 13 54.47 -2.02 -22.97
CA LEU A 13 54.00 -3.39 -22.79
C LEU A 13 53.19 -3.57 -21.49
N PHE A 14 53.48 -2.77 -20.45
CA PHE A 14 52.74 -2.79 -19.19
C PHE A 14 51.35 -2.13 -19.30
N LEU A 15 51.20 -1.12 -20.17
CA LEU A 15 49.91 -0.45 -20.35
C LEU A 15 48.88 -1.34 -21.09
N ALA A 16 49.32 -2.24 -21.96
CA ALA A 16 48.46 -3.16 -22.68
C ALA A 16 47.91 -4.31 -21.81
N LEU A 17 48.65 -4.72 -20.76
CA LEU A 17 48.23 -5.78 -19.83
C LEU A 17 47.19 -5.31 -18.81
N ILE A 18 47.16 -4.02 -18.46
CA ILE A 18 46.16 -3.48 -17.53
C ILE A 18 44.79 -3.32 -18.22
N LEU A 19 44.78 -2.97 -19.52
CA LEU A 19 43.53 -2.83 -20.31
C LEU A 19 42.89 -4.18 -20.68
N ALA A 20 43.63 -5.29 -20.60
CA ALA A 20 43.11 -6.63 -20.84
C ALA A 20 42.64 -7.35 -19.57
N SER A 21 42.75 -6.72 -18.39
CA SER A 21 42.33 -7.28 -17.10
C SER A 21 41.00 -6.72 -16.59
N CYS A 22 40.26 -5.97 -17.40
CA CYS A 22 38.82 -5.86 -17.21
C CYS A 22 38.20 -7.14 -17.78
N GLU A 23 38.26 -8.21 -16.98
CA GLU A 23 37.21 -9.22 -17.04
C GLU A 23 35.91 -8.42 -16.85
N PRO A 24 35.00 -8.39 -17.85
CA PRO A 24 33.67 -7.88 -17.57
C PRO A 24 33.17 -8.66 -16.34
N PRO A 25 32.46 -8.05 -15.39
CA PRO A 25 31.88 -8.84 -14.32
C PRO A 25 31.07 -9.97 -14.96
N GLU A 26 31.61 -11.20 -14.93
CA GLU A 26 30.86 -12.43 -15.10
C GLU A 26 30.13 -12.59 -13.78
N ASP A 27 29.01 -11.88 -13.72
CA ASP A 27 27.82 -12.22 -12.97
C ASP A 27 26.85 -11.10 -13.35
N ASP A 28 26.28 -11.23 -14.56
CA ASP A 28 24.84 -11.03 -14.63
C ASP A 28 24.29 -12.02 -13.60
N VAL A 29 24.13 -11.56 -12.35
CA VAL A 29 23.13 -12.13 -11.48
C VAL A 29 21.88 -12.02 -12.34
N GLU A 30 21.46 -13.13 -12.95
CA GLU A 30 20.10 -13.27 -13.41
C GLU A 30 19.27 -12.95 -12.16
N LEU A 31 18.86 -11.68 -12.04
CA LEU A 31 17.74 -11.33 -11.21
C LEU A 31 16.65 -12.22 -11.78
N ASP A 32 16.33 -13.25 -11.02
CA ASP A 32 15.23 -14.14 -11.32
C ASP A 32 14.00 -13.26 -11.47
N GLU A 33 13.69 -12.87 -12.72
CA GLU A 33 12.56 -12.00 -13.08
C GLU A 33 11.21 -12.68 -12.75
N SER A 34 11.21 -13.83 -12.07
CA SER A 34 10.00 -14.54 -11.66
C SER A 34 9.53 -14.26 -10.23
N THR A 35 10.32 -13.57 -9.40
CA THR A 35 9.87 -13.26 -8.04
C THR A 35 9.20 -11.89 -8.01
N SER A 36 7.87 -11.88 -7.87
CA SER A 36 7.09 -10.65 -7.67
C SER A 36 7.63 -9.88 -6.46
N THR A 37 7.80 -8.57 -6.63
CA THR A 37 8.32 -7.65 -5.60
C THR A 37 7.19 -6.92 -4.86
N VAL A 38 5.93 -7.13 -5.27
CA VAL A 38 4.76 -6.41 -4.72
C VAL A 38 4.53 -6.67 -3.23
N PHE A 39 5.09 -7.77 -2.70
CA PHE A 39 5.05 -8.12 -1.27
C PHE A 39 5.90 -7.20 -0.39
N GLU A 40 6.87 -6.51 -0.98
CA GLU A 40 7.72 -5.55 -0.27
C GLU A 40 7.09 -4.14 -0.24
N GLU A 41 6.06 -3.92 -1.07
CA GLU A 41 5.43 -2.63 -1.28
C GLU A 41 4.31 -2.34 -0.26
N PRO A 42 4.16 -1.08 0.18
CA PRO A 42 3.16 -0.71 1.17
C PRO A 42 1.74 -0.64 0.57
N PHE A 43 0.75 -0.90 1.42
CA PHE A 43 -0.65 -0.59 1.15
C PHE A 43 -0.90 0.91 1.39
N PHE A 44 -1.87 1.50 0.68
CA PHE A 44 -2.26 2.90 0.89
C PHE A 44 -3.78 3.05 1.05
N PRO A 45 -4.26 4.02 1.86
CA PRO A 45 -5.66 4.42 1.81
C PRO A 45 -5.86 5.32 0.58
N GLY A 46 -6.78 4.96 -0.30
CA GLY A 46 -7.07 5.74 -1.51
C GLY A 46 -7.99 6.93 -1.23
N PHE A 47 -9.03 6.73 -0.42
CA PHE A 47 -9.93 7.78 0.05
C PHE A 47 -10.70 7.28 1.27
N PHE A 48 -11.28 8.22 2.02
CA PHE A 48 -12.29 7.94 3.05
C PHE A 48 -13.52 8.80 2.76
N ARG A 49 -14.72 8.22 2.85
CA ARG A 49 -15.98 8.97 2.75
C ARG A 49 -16.89 8.71 3.92
N VAL A 50 -17.62 9.74 4.32
CA VAL A 50 -18.71 9.65 5.30
C VAL A 50 -19.94 10.25 4.66
N ASN A 51 -21.07 9.54 4.72
CA ASN A 51 -22.34 9.99 4.15
C ASN A 51 -22.22 10.35 2.64
N GLY A 52 -21.30 9.68 1.93
CA GLY A 52 -21.01 9.92 0.51
C GLY A 52 -20.09 11.12 0.22
N GLU A 53 -19.66 11.87 1.23
CA GLU A 53 -18.74 13.00 1.08
C GLU A 53 -17.28 12.57 1.28
N ASP A 54 -16.38 13.01 0.39
CA ASP A 54 -14.94 12.76 0.52
C ASP A 54 -14.38 13.51 1.73
N ILE A 55 -13.73 12.77 2.63
CA ILE A 55 -13.10 13.30 3.84
C ILE A 55 -11.59 13.35 3.61
N THR A 56 -11.02 14.56 3.73
CA THR A 56 -9.55 14.70 3.71
C THR A 56 -9.00 14.31 5.07
N THR A 57 -8.18 13.27 5.10
CA THR A 57 -7.50 12.80 6.30
C THR A 57 -6.06 13.31 6.34
N THR A 58 -5.43 13.25 7.51
CA THR A 58 -4.00 13.51 7.68
C THR A 58 -3.35 12.27 8.25
N GLU A 59 -2.31 11.75 7.58
CA GLU A 59 -1.53 10.63 8.08
C GLU A 59 -0.81 11.03 9.38
N VAL A 60 -0.95 10.19 10.42
CA VAL A 60 -0.24 10.32 11.69
C VAL A 60 0.95 9.37 11.72
N THR A 61 0.72 8.11 11.35
CA THR A 61 1.76 7.08 11.24
C THR A 61 1.38 6.05 10.20
N ALA A 62 2.35 5.63 9.38
CA ALA A 62 2.21 4.53 8.43
C ALA A 62 3.36 3.52 8.53
N THR A 63 3.01 2.25 8.39
CA THR A 63 3.89 1.13 8.03
C THR A 63 3.29 0.45 6.80
N ASN A 64 3.97 -0.56 6.23
CA ASN A 64 3.47 -1.28 5.05
C ASN A 64 2.07 -1.91 5.24
N TYR A 65 1.67 -2.17 6.50
CA TYR A 65 0.46 -2.93 6.84
C TYR A 65 -0.44 -2.24 7.87
N THR A 66 -0.05 -1.07 8.37
CA THR A 66 -0.82 -0.35 9.38
C THR A 66 -0.74 1.13 9.15
N ILE A 67 -1.91 1.76 9.00
CA ILE A 67 -2.02 3.19 8.77
C ILE A 67 -2.98 3.77 9.79
N VAL A 68 -2.51 4.85 10.43
CA VAL A 68 -3.27 5.62 11.39
C VAL A 68 -3.37 7.04 10.87
N ASP A 69 -4.59 7.42 10.53
CA ASP A 69 -4.95 8.76 10.09
C ASP A 69 -5.68 9.51 11.20
N GLN A 70 -5.82 10.82 11.00
CA GLN A 70 -6.69 11.68 11.79
C GLN A 70 -7.51 12.63 10.92
N VAL A 71 -8.66 13.04 11.45
CA VAL A 71 -9.53 14.07 10.89
C VAL A 71 -10.14 14.90 12.03
N PRO A 72 -10.20 16.24 11.96
CA PRO A 72 -10.91 17.02 12.96
C PRO A 72 -12.42 16.84 12.82
N SER A 73 -13.15 16.81 13.94
CA SER A 73 -14.60 16.62 13.95
C SER A 73 -15.38 17.66 13.12
N SER A 74 -14.85 18.89 12.98
CA SER A 74 -15.43 19.92 12.10
C SER A 74 -15.39 19.59 10.60
N SER A 75 -14.55 18.62 10.19
CA SER A 75 -14.46 18.18 8.79
C SER A 75 -15.37 17.00 8.48
N LEU A 76 -16.11 16.49 9.48
CA LEU A 76 -17.13 15.47 9.28
C LEU A 76 -18.52 16.13 9.21
N PRO A 77 -19.47 15.51 8.49
CA PRO A 77 -20.86 15.94 8.48
C PRO A 77 -21.46 16.02 9.89
N ASP A 78 -22.25 17.07 10.15
CA ASP A 78 -22.98 17.27 11.41
C ASP A 78 -24.42 16.75 11.30
N ASP A 79 -24.58 15.58 10.70
CA ASP A 79 -25.84 14.86 10.54
C ASP A 79 -25.68 13.37 10.92
N ASP A 80 -26.80 12.64 10.90
CA ASP A 80 -26.80 11.22 11.23
C ASP A 80 -25.93 10.43 10.25
N LEU A 81 -25.03 9.60 10.77
CA LEU A 81 -24.26 8.63 10.00
C LEU A 81 -25.22 7.63 9.36
N PHE A 82 -25.21 7.56 8.03
CA PHE A 82 -25.90 6.51 7.26
C PHE A 82 -24.94 5.63 6.47
N SER A 83 -23.76 6.12 6.10
CA SER A 83 -22.75 5.31 5.41
C SER A 83 -21.33 5.80 5.63
N PHE A 84 -20.37 4.91 5.45
CA PHE A 84 -18.98 5.29 5.22
C PHE A 84 -18.33 4.32 4.23
N SER A 85 -17.26 4.77 3.57
CA SER A 85 -16.50 3.92 2.66
C SER A 85 -15.03 4.25 2.72
N ILE A 86 -14.21 3.25 2.42
CA ILE A 86 -12.76 3.38 2.31
C ILE A 86 -12.31 2.72 1.02
N ALA A 87 -11.39 3.38 0.30
CA ALA A 87 -10.59 2.70 -0.70
C ALA A 87 -9.26 2.26 -0.11
N VAL A 88 -8.86 1.04 -0.44
CA VAL A 88 -7.51 0.54 -0.17
C VAL A 88 -6.83 0.28 -1.50
N ALA A 89 -5.70 0.93 -1.73
CA ALA A 89 -4.82 0.65 -2.85
C ALA A 89 -3.90 -0.51 -2.47
N ILE A 90 -4.02 -1.61 -3.20
CA ILE A 90 -3.29 -2.86 -2.95
C ILE A 90 -2.27 -3.06 -4.08
N PRO A 91 -0.97 -3.24 -3.78
CA PRO A 91 0.06 -3.40 -4.80
C PRO A 91 -0.14 -4.70 -5.59
N THR A 92 0.10 -4.65 -6.90
CA THR A 92 -0.17 -5.73 -7.86
C THR A 92 0.84 -5.74 -9.01
N ASP A 93 0.95 -6.88 -9.71
CA ASP A 93 1.66 -7.02 -10.98
C ASP A 93 1.01 -8.11 -11.85
N SER A 94 1.64 -8.49 -12.95
CA SER A 94 1.13 -9.51 -13.89
C SER A 94 1.18 -10.94 -13.37
N ASP A 95 1.94 -11.19 -12.31
CA ASP A 95 2.26 -12.53 -11.83
C ASP A 95 1.43 -12.93 -10.61
N VAL A 96 0.72 -11.97 -10.02
CA VAL A 96 -0.14 -12.18 -8.85
C VAL A 96 -1.63 -11.89 -9.12
N GLN A 97 -2.48 -12.69 -8.48
CA GLN A 97 -3.91 -12.46 -8.34
C GLN A 97 -4.21 -12.09 -6.90
N ILE A 98 -5.12 -11.15 -6.69
CA ILE A 98 -5.43 -10.55 -5.38
C ILE A 98 -6.88 -10.81 -5.02
N GLU A 99 -7.10 -11.40 -3.86
CA GLU A 99 -8.44 -11.61 -3.29
C GLU A 99 -8.53 -10.94 -1.91
N PRO A 100 -9.01 -9.69 -1.83
CA PRO A 100 -9.17 -9.02 -0.55
C PRO A 100 -10.48 -9.38 0.12
N GLU A 101 -10.40 -9.63 1.43
CA GLU A 101 -11.50 -9.97 2.32
C GLU A 101 -11.55 -9.01 3.50
N LEU A 102 -12.74 -8.82 4.07
CA LEU A 102 -12.92 -8.05 5.29
C LEU A 102 -12.82 -8.95 6.52
N SER A 103 -11.97 -8.58 7.48
CA SER A 103 -11.86 -9.28 8.76
C SER A 103 -12.67 -8.60 9.86
N ASN A 104 -12.39 -7.33 10.13
CA ASN A 104 -13.10 -6.57 11.16
C ASN A 104 -13.30 -5.13 10.71
N VAL A 105 -14.52 -4.63 10.89
CA VAL A 105 -14.89 -3.25 10.59
C VAL A 105 -15.77 -2.73 11.70
N SER A 106 -15.46 -1.54 12.21
CA SER A 106 -16.24 -0.91 13.27
C SER A 106 -16.00 0.59 13.32
N PHE A 107 -16.92 1.32 13.94
CA PHE A 107 -16.66 2.67 14.44
C PHE A 107 -16.96 2.75 15.93
N THR A 108 -16.31 3.69 16.60
CA THR A 108 -16.44 3.93 18.04
C THR A 108 -17.18 5.24 18.26
N ARG A 109 -18.33 5.18 18.95
CA ARG A 109 -19.15 6.34 19.32
C ARG A 109 -18.48 7.21 20.38
N GLU A 110 -19.02 8.41 20.62
CA GLU A 110 -18.57 9.31 21.68
C GLU A 110 -18.61 8.67 23.09
N ASP A 111 -19.56 7.79 23.35
CA ASP A 111 -19.73 7.06 24.62
C ASP A 111 -18.81 5.84 24.74
N GLY A 112 -18.01 5.55 23.72
CA GLY A 112 -17.07 4.42 23.67
C GLY A 112 -17.69 3.11 23.22
N ILE A 113 -18.97 3.09 22.80
CA ILE A 113 -19.58 1.89 22.23
C ILE A 113 -19.01 1.64 20.83
N ILE A 114 -18.53 0.42 20.62
CA ILE A 114 -18.04 -0.08 19.33
C ILE A 114 -19.23 -0.67 18.57
N VAL A 115 -19.47 -0.17 17.36
CA VAL A 115 -20.60 -0.60 16.53
C VAL A 115 -20.04 -1.19 15.22
N PRO A 116 -20.36 -2.47 14.90
CA PRO A 116 -20.07 -3.03 13.59
C PRO A 116 -21.08 -2.49 12.56
N PRO A 117 -20.65 -2.05 11.37
CA PRO A 117 -21.56 -1.63 10.31
C PRO A 117 -22.11 -2.83 9.52
N PHE A 118 -22.99 -2.55 8.57
CA PHE A 118 -23.37 -3.51 7.52
C PHE A 118 -22.49 -3.33 6.29
N PHE A 119 -21.91 -4.43 5.80
CA PHE A 119 -21.15 -4.41 4.56
C PHE A 119 -22.10 -4.47 3.35
N GLU A 120 -22.00 -3.50 2.46
CA GLU A 120 -22.86 -3.39 1.28
C GLU A 120 -22.23 -4.01 0.04
N GLY A 121 -20.91 -4.00 -0.04
CA GLY A 121 -20.20 -4.57 -1.18
C GLY A 121 -18.80 -4.00 -1.38
N LEU A 122 -18.07 -4.72 -2.23
CA LEU A 122 -16.75 -4.39 -2.72
C LEU A 122 -16.86 -3.95 -4.18
N ASN A 123 -16.30 -2.79 -4.51
CA ASN A 123 -16.11 -2.37 -5.90
C ASN A 123 -14.61 -2.33 -6.22
N VAL A 124 -14.24 -2.78 -7.42
CA VAL A 124 -12.86 -2.73 -7.92
C VAL A 124 -12.74 -1.58 -8.91
N ARG A 125 -11.72 -0.74 -8.73
CA ARG A 125 -11.41 0.38 -9.63
C ARG A 125 -10.19 0.05 -10.49
N GLU A 126 -10.04 0.79 -11.58
CA GLU A 126 -8.91 0.64 -12.51
C GLU A 126 -7.56 0.80 -11.81
N ASN A 127 -6.55 0.14 -12.37
CA ASN A 127 -5.19 0.16 -11.85
C ASN A 127 -4.61 1.58 -11.87
N ASP A 128 -3.93 1.95 -10.80
CA ASP A 128 -3.15 3.19 -10.71
C ASP A 128 -1.66 2.88 -10.57
N VAL A 129 -0.80 3.83 -10.92
CA VAL A 129 0.66 3.68 -10.81
C VAL A 129 1.21 4.78 -9.91
N ILE A 130 1.75 4.38 -8.76
CA ILE A 130 2.33 5.27 -7.76
C ILE A 130 3.80 4.89 -7.61
N ASP A 131 4.70 5.85 -7.84
CA ASP A 131 6.15 5.67 -7.73
C ASP A 131 6.73 4.46 -8.51
N GLY A 132 6.05 4.04 -9.58
CA GLY A 132 6.46 2.92 -10.45
C GLY A 132 5.86 1.56 -10.08
N VAL A 133 5.09 1.48 -9.00
CA VAL A 133 4.37 0.27 -8.57
C VAL A 133 2.91 0.35 -9.03
N ASN A 134 2.36 -0.76 -9.53
CA ASN A 134 0.94 -0.82 -9.91
C ASN A 134 0.09 -1.14 -8.68
N TYR A 135 -1.07 -0.49 -8.57
CA TYR A 135 -2.03 -0.70 -7.51
C TYR A 135 -3.42 -0.97 -8.08
N VAL A 136 -4.17 -1.88 -7.44
CA VAL A 136 -5.61 -2.00 -7.64
C VAL A 136 -6.31 -1.33 -6.46
N LEU A 137 -7.28 -0.47 -6.74
CA LEU A 137 -8.08 0.18 -5.70
C LEU A 137 -9.34 -0.62 -5.43
N TYR A 138 -9.53 -1.00 -4.18
CA TYR A 138 -10.70 -1.72 -3.68
C TYR A 138 -11.51 -0.81 -2.76
N ASP A 139 -12.72 -0.48 -3.21
CA ASP A 139 -13.67 0.35 -2.47
C ASP A 139 -14.57 -0.54 -1.61
N PHE A 140 -14.42 -0.46 -0.29
CA PHE A 140 -15.27 -1.14 0.68
C PHE A 140 -16.36 -0.18 1.15
N ASN A 141 -17.62 -0.56 0.95
CA ASN A 141 -18.79 0.28 1.24
C ASN A 141 -19.58 -0.29 2.42
N PHE A 142 -19.94 0.60 3.35
CA PHE A 142 -20.62 0.24 4.59
C PHE A 142 -21.81 1.14 4.85
N THR A 143 -22.89 0.57 5.37
CA THR A 143 -24.04 1.31 5.89
C THR A 143 -24.23 1.17 7.38
N TYR A 144 -24.80 2.22 7.94
CA TYR A 144 -25.26 2.23 9.32
C TYR A 144 -26.53 1.39 9.45
N PRO A 145 -26.69 0.61 10.54
CA PRO A 145 -27.91 -0.16 10.77
C PRO A 145 -29.19 0.70 10.78
N GLU A 146 -30.11 0.48 9.83
CA GLU A 146 -31.36 1.25 9.69
C GLU A 146 -32.24 1.28 10.96
N ASN A 147 -32.10 0.28 11.84
CA ASN A 147 -32.89 0.15 13.07
C ASN A 147 -32.11 0.52 14.35
N ALA A 148 -30.87 1.02 14.24
CA ALA A 148 -30.10 1.49 15.39
C ALA A 148 -30.40 2.96 15.71
N GLU A 149 -30.04 3.38 16.93
CA GLU A 149 -30.13 4.79 17.35
C GLU A 149 -29.24 5.66 16.48
N GLY A 150 -29.74 6.80 15.97
CA GLY A 150 -28.94 7.72 15.17
C GLY A 150 -27.66 8.14 15.89
N VAL A 151 -26.56 8.20 15.13
CA VAL A 151 -25.25 8.66 15.62
C VAL A 151 -24.81 9.80 14.72
N ILE A 152 -24.58 10.98 15.28
CA ILE A 152 -24.06 12.12 14.52
C ILE A 152 -22.62 11.81 14.10
N ALA A 153 -22.32 11.88 12.80
CA ALA A 153 -21.02 11.48 12.26
C ALA A 153 -19.85 12.26 12.89
N SER A 154 -20.02 13.56 13.13
CA SER A 154 -19.03 14.43 13.79
C SER A 154 -18.69 14.04 15.24
N THR A 155 -19.49 13.19 15.88
CA THR A 155 -19.28 12.72 17.27
C THR A 155 -18.58 11.35 17.35
N ILE A 156 -18.37 10.69 16.20
CA ILE A 156 -17.62 9.44 16.13
C ILE A 156 -16.18 9.72 16.54
N LYS A 157 -15.57 8.82 17.32
CA LYS A 157 -14.18 8.95 17.79
C LYS A 157 -13.18 8.27 16.87
N GLU A 158 -13.58 7.16 16.27
CA GLU A 158 -12.68 6.29 15.53
C GLU A 158 -13.45 5.48 14.50
N PHE A 159 -12.86 5.29 13.32
CA PHE A 159 -13.22 4.23 12.39
C PHE A 159 -12.06 3.26 12.26
N LYS A 160 -12.36 1.96 12.27
CA LYS A 160 -11.37 0.90 12.15
C LYS A 160 -11.78 -0.09 11.08
N VAL A 161 -10.85 -0.38 10.18
CA VAL A 161 -11.04 -1.30 9.05
C VAL A 161 -9.83 -2.23 9.00
N ILE A 162 -10.09 -3.54 9.01
CA ILE A 162 -9.08 -4.57 8.83
C ILE A 162 -9.42 -5.35 7.55
N VAL A 163 -8.53 -5.25 6.58
CA VAL A 163 -8.59 -5.98 5.31
C VAL A 163 -7.54 -7.08 5.34
N VAL A 164 -7.93 -8.28 4.97
CA VAL A 164 -7.02 -9.42 4.78
C VAL A 164 -6.92 -9.66 3.29
N THR A 165 -5.72 -9.72 2.76
CA THR A 165 -5.49 -9.86 1.32
C THR A 165 -4.70 -11.11 1.07
N ASN A 166 -5.27 -12.05 0.30
CA ASN A 166 -4.58 -13.23 -0.15
C ASN A 166 -4.00 -12.98 -1.55
N TYR A 167 -2.71 -13.29 -1.72
CA TYR A 167 -2.03 -13.25 -3.00
C TYR A 167 -1.85 -14.66 -3.54
N PHE A 168 -2.24 -14.86 -4.79
CA PHE A 168 -2.09 -16.14 -5.49
C PHE A 168 -1.21 -15.97 -6.72
N ASP A 169 -0.44 -17.00 -7.07
CA ASP A 169 0.18 -17.05 -8.40
C ASP A 169 -0.86 -17.29 -9.50
N ASN A 170 -0.44 -17.15 -10.75
CA ASN A 170 -1.28 -17.45 -11.92
C ASN A 170 -1.72 -18.93 -12.02
N SER A 171 -1.19 -19.83 -11.18
CA SER A 171 -1.63 -21.23 -11.06
C SER A 171 -2.62 -21.46 -9.90
N GLY A 172 -2.94 -20.42 -9.13
CA GLY A 172 -3.84 -20.46 -7.98
C GLY A 172 -3.20 -20.92 -6.66
N ASN A 173 -1.87 -20.98 -6.57
CA ASN A 173 -1.18 -21.28 -5.32
C ASN A 173 -1.10 -20.03 -4.45
N LEU A 174 -1.44 -20.14 -3.17
CA LEU A 174 -1.25 -19.07 -2.20
C LEU A 174 0.25 -18.77 -2.06
N LEU A 175 0.60 -17.50 -2.28
CA LEU A 175 1.95 -16.98 -2.11
C LEU A 175 2.12 -16.37 -0.72
N GLU A 176 1.24 -15.44 -0.36
CA GLU A 176 1.28 -14.70 0.90
C GLU A 176 -0.11 -14.20 1.32
N ASP A 177 -0.33 -14.08 2.62
CA ASP A 177 -1.49 -13.42 3.23
C ASP A 177 -1.05 -12.17 4.01
N ILE A 178 -1.64 -11.03 3.68
CA ILE A 178 -1.28 -9.74 4.27
C ILE A 178 -2.49 -9.14 4.99
N ILE A 179 -2.29 -8.67 6.22
CA ILE A 179 -3.33 -8.02 7.02
C ILE A 179 -3.07 -6.51 7.05
N PHE A 180 -3.89 -5.77 6.33
CA PHE A 180 -3.89 -4.31 6.35
C PHE A 180 -4.83 -3.78 7.44
N ASN A 181 -4.29 -2.93 8.32
CA ASN A 181 -5.02 -2.29 9.41
C ASN A 181 -5.10 -0.79 9.18
N TYR A 182 -6.29 -0.27 8.96
CA TYR A 182 -6.54 1.16 8.88
C TYR A 182 -7.35 1.64 10.08
N THR A 183 -6.85 2.70 10.72
CA THR A 183 -7.56 3.44 11.75
C THR A 183 -7.64 4.91 11.37
N LEU A 184 -8.83 5.49 11.39
CA LEU A 184 -9.05 6.92 11.30
C LEU A 184 -9.52 7.44 12.66
N ASN A 185 -8.72 8.28 13.31
CA ASN A 185 -9.10 8.95 14.54
C ASN A 185 -9.81 10.28 14.25
N VAL A 186 -10.90 10.55 14.96
CA VAL A 186 -11.55 11.85 14.93
C VAL A 186 -11.05 12.65 16.12
N THR A 187 -10.48 13.81 15.86
CA THR A 187 -9.92 14.69 16.89
C THR A 187 -10.84 15.86 17.16
N ASP A 188 -10.73 16.42 18.36
CA ASP A 188 -11.31 17.73 18.66
C ASP A 188 -10.70 18.80 17.73
N ASN A 189 -11.46 19.88 17.50
CA ASN A 189 -11.04 21.02 16.67
C ASN A 189 -9.93 21.86 17.31
#